data_AF-A0A4Y8ZKI2-F1
#
_entry.id   AF-A0A4Y8ZKI2-F1
#
_cell.length_a   1.000
_cell.length_b   1.000
_cell.length_c   1.000
_cell.angle_alpha   90.00
_cell.angle_beta   90.00
_cell.angle_gamma   90.00
#
_symmetry.space_group_name_H-M   'P 1'
#
loop_
_entity.id
_entity.type
_entity.pdbx_description
1 polymer ?
#
loop_
_entity_poly.entity_id
_entity_poly.type
_entity_poly.pdbx_seq_one_letter_code
_entity_poly.pdbx_strand_id
1 'polypeptide(L)'
;MQIKRLKLSGFKSFVEPAELRIEPGLTGVVGPNGCGKSNVLEAIRWVMGESSPKSMRGSGMDDVIFAGTAQRPARDFAEVTMLVERQTEDVSGDVAFAPAGDVEITRRIERGAGSAYRVNGRDVRAKDVALLFADAATGAHSPALVSQGKISAIIAAKPTERRAMLEEAAGISGLHVRRKDAEQKLRAAEANLTRLDELMGDMENRVAALRRQAKAAERYRRLSDQIRVAEARMIFSRWREAAQAAEAAKKEADEAVARVDRAADAQRNAAAYQTQAAQILADRRKAAQAAREAATALGHRLATLRAERDMVARRIRELADRRTSLAADRVREAALAEDAKAALARLAREGEEIAARLAAAEAARGTIDIRTVELEDAALAAEAELGKARTVQAAEQAEARVAQAALDAARGKRARAEIEAQRLAEQMKALGDERPLVETLRAA
;
A
#
# COMPACT_ATOMS: atom_id res chain seq x y z
N MET A 1 36.91 121.32 -6.37
CA MET A 1 35.43 121.37 -6.13
C MET A 1 35.01 122.72 -5.52
N GLN A 2 33.99 123.40 -6.06
CA GLN A 2 33.46 124.71 -5.59
C GLN A 2 31.95 124.64 -5.30
N ILE A 3 31.48 125.16 -4.16
CA ILE A 3 30.04 125.19 -3.83
C ILE A 3 29.40 126.43 -4.47
N LYS A 4 28.39 126.24 -5.32
CA LYS A 4 27.64 127.33 -5.99
C LYS A 4 26.35 127.69 -5.25
N ARG A 5 25.65 126.69 -4.73
CA ARG A 5 24.31 126.88 -4.15
C ARG A 5 24.01 125.86 -3.06
N LEU A 6 23.33 126.30 -2.01
CA LEU A 6 22.82 125.47 -0.93
C LEU A 6 21.33 125.75 -0.71
N LYS A 7 20.48 124.74 -0.92
CA LYS A 7 19.04 124.79 -0.62
C LYS A 7 18.76 124.00 0.65
N LEU A 8 17.98 124.59 1.55
CA LEU A 8 17.66 124.05 2.86
C LEU A 8 16.14 124.05 3.04
N SER A 9 15.55 122.94 3.45
CA SER A 9 14.13 122.86 3.76
C SER A 9 13.90 121.94 4.95
N GLY A 10 13.15 122.40 5.95
CA GLY A 10 12.88 121.66 7.18
C GLY A 10 14.11 121.36 8.05
N PHE A 11 15.27 121.94 7.74
CA PHE A 11 16.54 121.65 8.40
C PHE A 11 16.78 122.60 9.57
N LYS A 12 16.68 122.11 10.81
CA LYS A 12 16.85 122.89 12.04
C LYS A 12 16.08 124.22 11.99
N SER A 13 16.77 125.35 12.03
CA SER A 13 16.17 126.68 11.99
C SER A 13 15.54 127.07 10.64
N PHE A 14 15.79 126.31 9.57
CA PHE A 14 15.28 126.59 8.21
C PHE A 14 13.96 125.84 7.96
N VAL A 15 12.86 126.40 8.48
CA VAL A 15 11.51 125.79 8.42
C VAL A 15 10.89 125.87 7.02
N GLU A 16 11.13 126.98 6.33
CA GLU A 16 10.71 127.23 4.96
C GLU A 16 11.90 127.04 4.01
N PRO A 17 11.67 126.67 2.75
CA PRO A 17 12.74 126.55 1.76
C PRO A 17 13.55 127.84 1.66
N ALA A 18 14.85 127.73 1.97
CA ALA A 18 15.81 128.81 1.84
C ALA A 18 16.88 128.43 0.83
N GLU A 19 17.21 129.35 -0.08
CA GLU A 19 18.28 129.19 -1.06
C GLU A 19 19.40 130.19 -0.76
N LEU A 20 20.61 129.66 -0.55
CA LEU A 20 21.83 130.42 -0.35
C LEU A 20 22.68 130.28 -1.61
N ARG A 21 23.00 131.42 -2.23
CA ARG A 21 23.93 131.49 -3.36
C ARG A 21 25.31 131.84 -2.83
N ILE A 22 26.31 131.08 -3.25
CA ILE A 22 27.71 131.29 -2.86
C ILE A 22 28.43 131.76 -4.11
N GLU A 23 28.78 133.04 -4.12
CA GLU A 23 29.51 133.66 -5.22
C GLU A 23 31.04 133.54 -5.01
N PRO A 24 31.84 133.58 -6.08
CA PRO A 24 33.30 133.58 -5.97
C PRO A 24 33.80 134.71 -5.06
N GLY A 25 34.78 134.40 -4.20
CA GLY A 25 35.36 135.36 -3.25
C GLY A 25 34.98 135.07 -1.80
N LEU A 26 34.79 136.12 -0.99
CA LEU A 26 34.47 136.00 0.43
C LEU A 26 32.97 136.18 0.67
N THR A 27 32.28 135.09 1.02
CA THR A 27 30.87 135.13 1.43
C THR A 27 30.76 135.19 2.96
N GLY A 28 30.23 136.29 3.50
CA GLY A 28 29.97 136.47 4.93
C GLY A 28 28.54 136.13 5.31
N VAL A 29 28.34 135.23 6.28
CA VAL A 29 27.01 134.92 6.84
C VAL A 29 26.83 135.69 8.16
N VAL A 30 26.00 136.73 8.14
CA VAL A 30 25.74 137.61 9.29
C VAL A 30 24.30 137.49 9.80
N GLY A 31 24.10 137.83 11.08
CA GLY A 31 22.78 137.81 11.71
C GLY A 31 22.88 137.73 13.23
N PRO A 32 21.78 137.96 13.97
CA PRO A 32 21.77 137.96 15.43
C PRO A 32 22.07 136.58 16.02
N ASN A 33 22.37 136.49 17.32
CA ASN A 33 22.57 135.20 17.97
C ASN A 33 21.28 134.36 17.90
N GLY A 34 21.41 133.06 17.65
CA GLY A 34 20.26 132.15 17.51
C GLY A 34 19.56 132.14 16.15
N CYS A 35 19.95 132.96 15.17
CA CYS A 35 19.31 132.94 13.83
C CYS A 35 19.71 131.78 12.90
N GLY A 36 20.47 130.79 13.41
CA GLY A 36 20.80 129.59 12.62
C GLY A 36 22.08 129.67 11.78
N LYS A 37 22.93 130.69 11.94
CA LYS A 37 24.22 130.82 11.20
C LYS A 37 25.05 129.53 11.24
N SER A 38 25.23 128.97 12.43
CA SER A 38 26.01 127.75 12.65
C SER A 38 25.37 126.50 12.04
N ASN A 39 24.06 126.55 11.71
CA ASN A 39 23.35 125.44 11.06
C ASN A 39 23.65 125.37 9.56
N VAL A 40 24.11 126.46 8.93
CA VAL A 40 24.53 126.46 7.52
C VAL A 40 25.74 125.55 7.31
N LEU A 41 26.76 125.68 8.17
CA LEU A 41 27.93 124.81 8.14
C LEU A 41 27.58 123.35 8.41
N GLU A 42 26.66 123.10 9.33
CA GLU A 42 26.17 121.75 9.62
C GLU A 42 25.42 121.15 8.43
N ALA A 43 24.60 121.94 7.74
CA ALA A 43 23.90 121.48 6.54
C ALA A 43 24.89 121.05 5.44
N ILE A 44 25.98 121.82 5.25
CA ILE A 44 27.06 121.47 4.30
C ILE A 44 27.72 120.13 4.71
N ARG A 45 28.10 119.96 5.98
CA ARG A 45 28.67 118.68 6.44
C ARG A 45 27.70 117.51 6.32
N TRP A 46 26.42 117.76 6.57
CA TRP A 46 25.39 116.75 6.55
C TRP A 46 25.13 116.25 5.13
N VAL A 47 25.00 117.14 4.15
CA VAL A 47 24.84 116.76 2.74
C VAL A 47 26.11 116.11 2.17
N MET A 48 27.28 116.44 2.71
CA MET A 48 28.56 115.77 2.41
C MET A 48 28.70 114.35 2.98
N GLY A 49 27.72 113.88 3.77
CA GLY A 49 27.68 112.50 4.25
C GLY A 49 27.96 112.30 5.75
N GLU A 50 28.01 113.35 6.57
CA GLU A 50 28.16 113.20 8.03
C GLU A 50 27.01 112.37 8.63
N SER A 51 27.31 111.17 9.14
CA SER A 51 26.33 110.26 9.70
C SER A 51 26.30 110.25 11.23
N SER A 52 27.13 111.05 11.91
CA SER A 52 27.16 111.16 13.37
C SER A 52 26.17 112.22 13.89
N PRO A 53 25.15 111.83 14.67
CA PRO A 53 24.25 112.78 15.34
C PRO A 53 24.99 113.77 16.24
N LYS A 54 26.05 113.28 16.91
CA LYS A 54 26.89 114.11 17.80
C LYS A 54 27.58 115.25 17.04
N SER A 55 28.09 114.97 15.83
CA SER A 55 28.68 115.99 14.95
C SER A 55 27.66 117.04 14.51
N MET A 56 26.40 116.63 14.43
CA MET A 56 25.26 117.48 14.08
C MET A 56 24.62 118.16 15.31
N ARG A 57 25.26 118.14 16.48
CA ARG A 57 24.70 118.69 17.74
C ARG A 57 23.31 118.15 18.08
N GLY A 58 23.06 116.89 17.74
CA GLY A 58 21.84 116.15 18.05
C GLY A 58 22.12 114.88 18.85
N SER A 59 21.08 114.36 19.47
CA SER A 59 21.06 113.05 20.14
C SER A 59 20.78 111.91 19.16
N GLY A 60 19.94 112.17 18.16
CA GLY A 60 19.63 111.30 17.03
C GLY A 60 19.78 112.04 15.69
N MET A 61 19.87 111.29 14.58
CA MET A 61 19.99 111.93 13.26
C MET A 61 18.70 112.69 12.89
N ASP A 62 17.55 112.28 13.42
CA ASP A 62 16.25 112.94 13.23
C ASP A 62 16.20 114.35 13.86
N ASP A 63 17.14 114.69 14.76
CA ASP A 63 17.24 116.01 15.39
C ASP A 63 17.71 117.11 14.41
N VAL A 64 18.11 116.73 13.19
CA VAL A 64 18.33 117.71 12.12
C VAL A 64 17.02 118.23 11.53
N ILE A 65 15.90 117.54 11.77
CA ILE A 65 14.57 117.94 11.33
C ILE A 65 13.99 118.97 12.30
N PHE A 66 13.45 120.08 11.78
CA PHE A 66 12.83 121.12 12.59
C PHE A 66 11.80 120.54 13.57
N ALA A 67 12.07 120.71 14.86
CA ALA A 67 11.31 120.12 15.96
C ALA A 67 10.01 120.90 16.30
N GLY A 68 9.75 122.02 15.64
CA GLY A 68 8.62 122.89 15.95
C GLY A 68 8.96 123.98 16.97
N THR A 69 8.13 125.02 17.01
CA THR A 69 8.11 126.07 18.03
C THR A 69 6.67 126.30 18.50
N ALA A 70 6.45 127.14 19.51
CA ALA A 70 5.10 127.49 19.96
C ALA A 70 4.20 128.08 18.86
N GLN A 71 4.79 128.68 17.81
CA GLN A 71 4.07 129.30 16.69
C GLN A 71 4.11 128.48 15.40
N ARG A 72 4.93 127.42 15.30
CA ARG A 72 5.14 126.65 14.07
C ARG A 72 5.18 125.15 14.34
N PRO A 73 4.41 124.31 13.63
CA PRO A 73 4.45 122.86 13.81
C PRO A 73 5.81 122.28 13.40
N ALA A 74 6.14 121.12 13.97
CA ALA A 74 7.30 120.34 13.55
C ALA A 74 7.19 119.92 12.08
N ARG A 75 8.34 119.68 11.44
CA ARG A 75 8.39 119.07 10.10
C ARG A 75 8.62 117.56 10.22
N ASP A 76 8.15 116.82 9.21
CA ASP A 76 8.34 115.37 9.10
C ASP A 76 9.64 115.00 8.40
N PHE A 77 10.21 115.93 7.63
CA PHE A 77 11.44 115.73 6.89
C PHE A 77 12.35 116.97 6.91
N ALA A 78 13.63 116.73 6.68
CA ALA A 78 14.61 117.76 6.33
C ALA A 78 15.30 117.37 5.04
N GLU A 79 15.54 118.35 4.18
CA GLU A 79 16.21 118.18 2.90
C GLU A 79 17.25 119.29 2.72
N VAL A 80 18.45 118.88 2.35
CA VAL A 80 19.56 119.77 1.99
C VAL A 80 20.05 119.37 0.63
N THR A 81 20.04 120.33 -0.30
CA THR A 81 20.56 120.16 -1.66
C THR A 81 21.73 121.10 -1.85
N MET A 82 22.86 120.56 -2.30
CA MET A 82 24.08 121.31 -2.56
C MET A 82 24.48 121.15 -4.02
N LEU A 83 24.64 122.28 -4.70
CA LEU A 83 25.19 122.34 -6.05
C LEU A 83 26.67 122.66 -5.95
N VAL A 84 27.50 121.78 -6.51
CA VAL A 84 28.95 121.92 -6.55
C VAL A 84 29.44 121.84 -7.98
N GLU A 85 30.37 122.70 -8.34
CA GLU A 85 31.12 122.62 -9.58
C GLU A 85 32.41 121.83 -9.35
N ARG A 86 32.62 120.80 -10.18
CA ARG A 86 33.83 119.98 -10.14
C ARG A 86 34.80 120.43 -11.24
N GLN A 87 36.05 120.67 -10.87
CA GLN A 87 37.09 120.97 -11.84
C GLN A 87 37.60 119.67 -12.50
N THR A 88 38.06 119.76 -13.75
CA THR A 88 38.52 118.62 -14.57
C THR A 88 39.72 117.86 -13.98
N GLU A 89 40.47 118.46 -13.07
CA GLU A 89 41.65 117.87 -12.42
C GLU A 89 41.29 117.00 -11.19
N ASP A 90 40.06 117.09 -10.66
CA ASP A 90 39.57 116.31 -9.50
C ASP A 90 39.22 114.84 -9.87
N VAL A 91 39.68 114.32 -11.02
CA VAL A 91 39.25 113.04 -11.59
C VAL A 91 40.26 111.93 -11.31
N SER A 92 40.05 111.15 -10.25
CA SER A 92 40.76 109.89 -10.03
C SER A 92 39.86 108.76 -9.52
N GLY A 93 39.00 108.21 -10.39
CA GLY A 93 38.24 106.99 -10.09
C GLY A 93 36.88 106.91 -10.78
N ASP A 94 36.33 105.69 -10.81
CA ASP A 94 35.18 105.23 -11.62
C ASP A 94 34.12 106.30 -11.93
N VAL A 95 33.96 106.52 -13.24
CA VAL A 95 33.20 107.57 -13.93
C VAL A 95 31.68 107.32 -13.87
N ALA A 96 31.16 106.74 -12.79
CA ALA A 96 29.76 106.30 -12.74
C ALA A 96 28.76 107.43 -12.42
N PHE A 97 29.20 108.54 -11.79
CA PHE A 97 28.27 109.49 -11.16
C PHE A 97 28.16 110.89 -11.81
N ALA A 98 29.16 111.39 -12.54
CA ALA A 98 29.02 112.54 -13.47
C ALA A 98 30.37 112.89 -14.16
N PRO A 99 30.38 113.28 -15.45
CA PRO A 99 31.52 114.00 -16.05
C PRO A 99 31.69 115.40 -15.42
N ALA A 100 32.83 116.05 -15.65
CA ALA A 100 33.15 117.39 -15.13
C ALA A 100 32.03 118.40 -15.37
N GLY A 101 31.79 119.30 -14.40
CA GLY A 101 30.69 120.27 -14.43
C GLY A 101 29.93 120.39 -13.10
N ASP A 102 28.68 120.82 -13.18
CA ASP A 102 27.79 120.99 -12.02
C ASP A 102 27.21 119.65 -11.56
N VAL A 103 27.40 119.33 -10.28
CA VAL A 103 26.88 118.14 -9.61
C VAL A 103 25.92 118.59 -8.49
N GLU A 104 24.69 118.09 -8.51
CA GLU A 104 23.69 118.36 -7.49
C GLU A 104 23.60 117.17 -6.52
N ILE A 105 23.84 117.41 -5.25
CA ILE A 105 23.87 116.39 -4.20
C ILE A 105 22.77 116.73 -3.21
N THR A 106 21.82 115.81 -3.05
CA THR A 106 20.68 115.97 -2.16
C THR A 106 20.73 114.91 -1.07
N ARG A 107 20.58 115.33 0.18
CA ARG A 107 20.30 114.44 1.29
C ARG A 107 18.96 114.82 1.89
N ARG A 108 18.10 113.81 2.03
CA ARG A 108 16.78 113.94 2.66
C ARG A 108 16.68 112.95 3.81
N ILE A 109 16.11 113.36 4.92
CA ILE A 109 15.79 112.46 6.05
C ILE A 109 14.34 112.67 6.43
N GLU A 110 13.64 111.57 6.70
CA GLU A 110 12.29 111.57 7.23
C GLU A 110 12.29 110.87 8.59
N ARG A 111 11.46 111.36 9.52
CA ARG A 111 11.41 110.82 10.88
C ARG A 111 11.15 109.31 10.86
N GLY A 112 12.05 108.54 11.48
CA GLY A 112 11.94 107.08 11.53
C GLY A 112 12.23 106.32 10.23
N ALA A 113 12.42 106.99 9.08
CA ALA A 113 12.71 106.33 7.80
C ALA A 113 14.20 106.38 7.40
N GLY A 114 15.01 107.19 8.09
CA GLY A 114 16.44 107.32 7.82
C GLY A 114 16.76 108.26 6.65
N SER A 115 18.05 108.34 6.29
CA SER A 115 18.55 109.25 5.25
C SER A 115 18.55 108.62 3.86
N ALA A 116 17.94 109.29 2.89
CA ALA A 116 18.07 109.03 1.45
C ALA A 116 19.07 110.01 0.82
N TYR A 117 19.88 109.50 -0.11
CA TYR A 117 20.91 110.27 -0.80
C TYR A 117 20.65 110.22 -2.30
N ARG A 118 20.75 111.38 -2.96
CA ARG A 118 20.63 111.52 -4.41
C ARG A 118 21.79 112.33 -4.96
N VAL A 119 22.30 111.91 -6.11
CA VAL A 119 23.28 112.66 -6.90
C VAL A 119 22.71 112.82 -8.30
N ASN A 120 22.55 114.06 -8.76
CA ASN A 120 21.92 114.42 -10.04
C ASN A 120 20.56 113.72 -10.24
N GLY A 121 19.76 113.66 -9.17
CA GLY A 121 18.43 113.03 -9.16
C GLY A 121 18.40 111.50 -9.09
N ARG A 122 19.54 110.80 -9.11
CA ARG A 122 19.61 109.34 -8.96
C ARG A 122 19.84 108.96 -7.51
N ASP A 123 19.10 107.97 -7.01
CA ASP A 123 19.32 107.41 -5.68
C ASP A 123 20.68 106.70 -5.61
N VAL A 124 21.45 107.03 -4.58
CA VAL A 124 22.80 106.48 -4.35
C VAL A 124 22.95 106.07 -2.89
N ARG A 125 23.95 105.23 -2.58
CA ARG A 125 24.22 104.86 -1.19
C ARG A 125 25.01 105.97 -0.51
N ALA A 126 24.88 106.06 0.82
CA ALA A 126 25.67 106.98 1.64
C ALA A 126 27.18 106.85 1.39
N LYS A 127 27.67 105.60 1.19
CA LYS A 127 29.08 105.30 0.87
C LYS A 127 29.53 105.94 -0.44
N ASP A 128 28.64 105.99 -1.44
CA ASP A 128 28.97 106.53 -2.76
C ASP A 128 29.10 108.06 -2.70
N VAL A 129 28.25 108.76 -1.92
CA VAL A 129 28.39 110.20 -1.64
C VAL A 129 29.65 110.51 -0.84
N ALA A 130 29.93 109.71 0.20
CA ALA A 130 31.15 109.87 0.99
C ALA A 130 32.43 109.69 0.14
N LEU A 131 32.41 108.73 -0.81
CA LEU A 131 33.52 108.49 -1.73
C LEU A 131 33.71 109.66 -2.71
N LEU A 132 32.62 110.22 -3.26
CA LEU A 132 32.66 111.37 -4.16
C LEU A 132 33.43 112.56 -3.57
N PHE A 133 33.19 112.82 -2.28
CA PHE A 133 33.84 113.88 -1.51
C PHE A 133 35.26 113.52 -1.06
N ALA A 134 35.50 112.25 -0.70
CA ALA A 134 36.83 111.76 -0.35
C ALA A 134 37.83 111.88 -1.52
N ASP A 135 37.39 111.57 -2.75
CA ASP A 135 38.25 111.68 -3.95
C ASP A 135 38.58 113.15 -4.30
N ALA A 136 37.72 114.11 -3.94
CA ALA A 136 37.98 115.54 -4.11
C ALA A 136 38.79 116.16 -2.95
N ALA A 137 39.28 115.34 -1.99
CA ALA A 137 39.91 115.77 -0.74
C ALA A 137 39.03 116.75 0.08
N THR A 138 37.72 116.77 -0.19
CA THR A 138 36.75 117.67 0.42
C THR A 138 35.57 116.84 0.90
N GLY A 139 35.45 116.57 2.20
CA GLY A 139 34.29 115.88 2.77
C GLY A 139 33.82 116.49 4.08
N ALA A 140 32.85 115.84 4.71
CA ALA A 140 32.24 116.34 5.95
C ALA A 140 33.25 116.51 7.12
N HIS A 141 34.36 115.78 7.08
CA HIS A 141 35.45 115.85 8.04
C HIS A 141 36.67 116.66 7.55
N SER A 142 36.57 117.25 6.35
CA SER A 142 37.67 117.96 5.72
C SER A 142 38.24 119.03 6.68
N PRO A 143 39.58 119.15 6.77
CA PRO A 143 40.21 120.19 7.57
C PRO A 143 39.83 121.60 7.10
N ALA A 144 39.35 121.77 5.86
CA ALA A 144 38.84 123.03 5.33
C ALA A 144 37.51 123.48 5.97
N LEU A 145 36.76 122.57 6.61
CA LEU A 145 35.52 122.89 7.32
C LEU A 145 35.79 123.02 8.82
N VAL A 146 35.99 124.24 9.30
CA VAL A 146 36.25 124.50 10.72
C VAL A 146 34.94 124.84 11.46
N SER A 147 34.49 123.93 12.33
CA SER A 147 33.35 124.18 13.22
C SER A 147 33.79 124.80 14.54
N GLN A 148 32.86 125.40 15.26
CA GLN A 148 33.10 125.90 16.62
C GLN A 148 33.71 124.80 17.50
N GLY A 149 34.80 125.13 18.21
CA GLY A 149 35.53 124.19 19.08
C GLY A 149 36.43 123.17 18.35
N LYS A 150 36.42 123.10 17.01
CA LYS A 150 37.22 122.12 16.25
C LYS A 150 38.72 122.34 16.42
N ILE A 151 39.18 123.60 16.51
CA ILE A 151 40.60 123.93 16.70
C ILE A 151 41.11 123.35 18.03
N SER A 152 40.38 123.56 19.13
CA SER A 152 40.71 122.99 20.44
C SER A 152 40.69 121.46 20.42
N ALA A 153 39.74 120.84 19.69
CA ALA A 153 39.67 119.40 19.54
C ALA A 153 40.84 118.81 18.75
N ILE A 154 41.35 119.51 17.72
CA ILE A 154 42.53 119.08 16.95
C ILE A 154 43.78 119.09 17.84
N ILE A 155 43.93 120.13 18.67
CA ILE A 155 45.06 120.25 19.60
C ILE A 155 45.06 119.07 20.61
N ALA A 156 43.88 118.69 21.12
CA ALA A 156 43.71 117.61 22.08
C ALA A 156 43.59 116.19 21.45
N ALA A 157 43.62 116.06 20.12
CA ALA A 157 43.34 114.80 19.42
C ALA A 157 44.41 113.72 19.71
N LYS A 158 43.96 112.46 19.84
CA LYS A 158 44.86 111.30 20.02
C LYS A 158 45.68 111.03 18.75
N PRO A 159 46.83 110.33 18.84
CA PRO A 159 47.67 110.03 17.67
C PRO A 159 46.94 109.35 16.51
N THR A 160 46.01 108.43 16.79
CA THR A 160 45.20 107.74 15.77
C THR A 160 44.24 108.68 15.05
N GLU A 161 43.58 109.58 15.80
CA GLU A 161 42.67 110.60 15.26
C GLU A 161 43.45 111.64 14.46
N ARG A 162 44.63 112.05 14.95
CA ARG A 162 45.53 112.97 14.24
C ARG A 162 46.04 112.35 12.94
N ARG A 163 46.40 111.07 12.95
CA ARG A 163 46.79 110.33 11.75
C ARG A 163 45.67 110.32 10.71
N ALA A 164 44.44 110.03 11.12
CA ALA A 164 43.30 110.07 10.20
C ALA A 164 43.13 111.46 9.56
N MET A 165 43.28 112.54 10.34
CA MET A 165 43.24 113.91 9.81
C MET A 165 44.39 114.19 8.83
N LEU A 166 45.60 113.70 9.10
CA LEU A 166 46.74 113.84 8.19
C LEU A 166 46.58 113.03 6.90
N GLU A 167 46.04 111.82 7.00
CA GLU A 167 45.74 110.97 5.83
C GLU A 167 44.63 111.57 4.96
N GLU A 168 43.62 112.21 5.57
CA GLU A 168 42.58 112.96 4.88
C GLU A 168 43.15 114.22 4.22
N ALA A 169 44.02 114.96 4.91
CA ALA A 169 44.70 116.13 4.35
C ALA A 169 45.67 115.76 3.21
N ALA A 170 46.27 114.57 3.25
CA ALA A 170 47.12 114.03 2.20
C ALA A 170 46.34 113.41 1.02
N GLY A 171 45.00 113.35 1.09
CA GLY A 171 44.15 112.80 0.04
C GLY A 171 44.25 111.27 -0.16
N ILE A 172 44.86 110.54 0.78
CA ILE A 172 45.09 109.07 0.64
C ILE A 172 43.98 108.21 1.25
N SER A 173 42.99 108.83 1.90
CA SER A 173 41.87 108.15 2.59
C SER A 173 41.06 107.25 1.64
N GLY A 174 40.81 107.69 0.39
CA GLY A 174 40.10 106.91 -0.62
C GLY A 174 40.83 105.64 -1.06
N LEU A 175 42.16 105.62 -1.03
CA LEU A 175 42.96 104.45 -1.38
C LEU A 175 42.85 103.35 -0.31
N HIS A 176 42.88 103.73 0.97
CA HIS A 176 42.73 102.79 2.08
C HIS A 176 41.35 102.10 2.07
N VAL A 177 40.29 102.85 1.77
CA VAL A 177 38.93 102.30 1.67
C VAL A 177 38.83 101.31 0.50
N ARG A 178 39.41 101.62 -0.66
CA ARG A 178 39.44 100.73 -1.84
C ARG A 178 40.22 99.44 -1.57
N ARG A 179 41.40 99.53 -0.95
CA ARG A 179 42.22 98.36 -0.62
C ARG A 179 41.46 97.38 0.29
N LYS A 180 40.83 97.90 1.35
CA LYS A 180 40.06 97.09 2.30
C LYS A 180 38.87 96.39 1.63
N ASP A 181 38.17 97.06 0.73
CA ASP A 181 37.03 96.49 -0.03
C ASP A 181 37.49 95.35 -0.95
N ALA A 182 38.62 95.54 -1.65
CA ALA A 182 39.22 94.52 -2.50
C ALA A 182 39.70 93.29 -1.71
N GLU A 183 40.37 93.50 -0.57
CA GLU A 183 40.80 92.42 0.32
C GLU A 183 39.61 91.60 0.84
N GLN A 184 38.51 92.26 1.20
CA GLN A 184 37.29 91.57 1.64
C GLN A 184 36.67 90.72 0.53
N LYS A 185 36.62 91.24 -0.71
CA LYS A 185 36.13 90.50 -1.88
C LYS A 185 37.00 89.28 -2.20
N LEU A 186 38.33 89.43 -2.11
CA LEU A 186 39.27 88.33 -2.34
C LEU A 186 39.05 87.19 -1.34
N ARG A 187 39.00 87.50 -0.04
CA ARG A 187 38.76 86.50 1.00
C ARG A 187 37.42 85.77 0.84
N ALA A 188 36.38 86.49 0.40
CA ALA A 188 35.09 85.87 0.12
C ALA A 188 35.17 84.89 -1.07
N ALA A 189 35.95 85.22 -2.10
CA ALA A 189 36.17 84.31 -3.23
C ALA A 189 36.97 83.07 -2.83
N GLU A 190 38.02 83.22 -2.03
CA GLU A 190 38.82 82.10 -1.50
C GLU A 190 37.97 81.14 -0.69
N ALA A 191 37.12 81.64 0.22
CA ALA A 191 36.21 80.81 1.01
C ALA A 191 35.21 80.03 0.13
N ASN A 192 34.73 80.64 -0.97
CA ASN A 192 33.84 79.97 -1.91
C ASN A 192 34.56 78.84 -2.66
N LEU A 193 35.83 79.02 -3.03
CA LEU A 193 36.63 77.98 -3.69
C LEU A 193 36.86 76.79 -2.75
N THR A 194 37.23 77.02 -1.49
CA THR A 194 37.40 75.93 -0.51
C THR A 194 36.13 75.08 -0.38
N ARG A 195 34.96 75.72 -0.34
CA ARG A 195 33.67 75.01 -0.28
C ARG A 195 33.40 74.20 -1.56
N LEU A 196 33.82 74.67 -2.73
CA LEU A 196 33.67 73.92 -3.98
C LEU A 196 34.56 72.67 -3.98
N ASP A 197 35.79 72.78 -3.47
CA ASP A 197 36.71 71.65 -3.35
C ASP A 197 36.15 70.56 -2.41
N GLU A 198 35.57 70.95 -1.27
CA GLU A 198 34.88 70.02 -0.37
C GLU A 198 33.72 69.29 -1.07
N LEU A 199 32.89 70.02 -1.81
CA LEU A 199 31.77 69.44 -2.55
C LEU A 199 32.25 68.50 -3.66
N MET A 200 33.35 68.82 -4.32
CA MET A 200 33.96 67.95 -5.34
C MET A 200 34.45 66.64 -4.71
N GLY A 201 35.15 66.70 -3.57
CA GLY A 201 35.60 65.50 -2.85
C GLY A 201 34.43 64.61 -2.42
N ASP A 202 33.34 65.20 -1.94
CA ASP A 202 32.10 64.47 -1.61
C ASP A 202 31.50 63.78 -2.85
N MET A 203 31.50 64.46 -3.99
CA MET A 203 30.98 63.91 -5.24
C MET A 203 31.83 62.73 -5.75
N GLU A 204 33.16 62.84 -5.65
CA GLU A 204 34.08 61.76 -6.00
C GLU A 204 33.86 60.52 -5.13
N ASN A 205 33.66 60.70 -3.82
CA ASN A 205 33.33 59.62 -2.90
C ASN A 205 32.00 58.94 -3.28
N ARG A 206 30.98 59.71 -3.63
CA ARG A 206 29.69 59.17 -4.11
C ARG A 206 29.86 58.39 -5.41
N VAL A 207 30.63 58.89 -6.37
CA VAL A 207 30.92 58.19 -7.63
C VAL A 207 31.65 56.87 -7.36
N ALA A 208 32.64 56.86 -6.45
CA ALA A 208 33.36 55.65 -6.08
C ALA A 208 32.43 54.60 -5.46
N ALA A 209 31.52 55.01 -4.56
CA ALA A 209 30.52 54.14 -3.97
C ALA A 209 29.56 53.56 -5.03
N LEU A 210 29.04 54.41 -5.91
CA LEU A 210 28.14 53.99 -7.00
C LEU A 210 28.83 53.00 -7.96
N ARG A 211 30.11 53.22 -8.29
CA ARG A 211 30.90 52.26 -9.10
C ARG A 211 31.02 50.89 -8.44
N ARG A 212 31.21 50.83 -7.11
CA ARG A 212 31.24 49.55 -6.39
C ARG A 212 29.88 48.86 -6.42
N GLN A 213 28.80 49.60 -6.22
CA GLN A 213 27.44 49.08 -6.29
C GLN A 213 27.10 48.55 -7.70
N ALA A 214 27.47 49.29 -8.76
CA ALA A 214 27.28 48.85 -10.14
C ALA A 214 28.00 47.53 -10.43
N LYS A 215 29.28 47.41 -10.06
CA LYS A 215 30.05 46.15 -10.20
C LYS A 215 29.42 44.99 -9.44
N ALA A 216 28.92 45.24 -8.23
CA ALA A 216 28.22 44.22 -7.44
C ALA A 216 26.93 43.75 -8.13
N ALA A 217 26.14 44.68 -8.67
CA ALA A 217 24.91 44.37 -9.41
C ALA A 217 25.18 43.62 -10.71
N GLU A 218 26.22 43.99 -11.46
CA GLU A 218 26.66 43.25 -12.65
C GLU A 218 27.08 41.82 -12.31
N ARG A 219 27.87 41.64 -11.24
CA ARG A 219 28.26 40.31 -10.77
C ARG A 219 27.06 39.48 -10.35
N TYR A 220 26.11 40.09 -9.64
CA TYR A 220 24.87 39.44 -9.25
C TYR A 220 24.10 38.93 -10.48
N ARG A 221 23.84 39.78 -11.48
CA ARG A 221 23.13 39.37 -12.71
C ARG A 221 23.82 38.20 -13.41
N ARG A 222 25.14 38.30 -13.60
CA ARG A 222 25.93 37.23 -14.22
C ARG A 222 25.81 35.90 -13.47
N LEU A 223 25.92 35.93 -12.13
CA LEU A 223 25.79 34.73 -11.31
C LEU A 223 24.37 34.18 -11.32
N SER A 224 23.34 35.02 -11.26
CA SER A 224 21.94 34.62 -11.36
C SER A 224 21.64 33.93 -12.69
N ASP A 225 22.16 34.44 -13.80
CA ASP A 225 21.99 33.79 -15.11
C ASP A 225 22.68 32.42 -15.15
N GLN A 226 23.89 32.31 -14.59
CA GLN A 226 24.60 31.03 -14.48
C GLN A 226 23.86 30.02 -13.60
N ILE A 227 23.32 30.46 -12.45
CA ILE A 227 22.50 29.64 -11.56
C ILE A 227 21.27 29.13 -12.30
N ARG A 228 20.53 30.02 -12.98
CA ARG A 228 19.32 29.66 -13.72
C ARG A 228 19.60 28.60 -14.78
N VAL A 229 20.71 28.72 -15.51
CA VAL A 229 21.13 27.72 -16.50
C VAL A 229 21.51 26.40 -15.84
N ALA A 230 22.23 26.44 -14.72
CA ALA A 230 22.61 25.23 -13.97
C ALA A 230 21.40 24.50 -13.38
N GLU A 231 20.45 25.23 -12.79
CA GLU A 231 19.19 24.70 -12.28
C GLU A 231 18.35 24.07 -13.39
N ALA A 232 18.21 24.74 -14.53
CA ALA A 232 17.49 24.19 -15.68
C ALA A 232 18.13 22.88 -16.18
N ARG A 233 19.47 22.81 -16.25
CA ARG A 233 20.21 21.60 -16.61
C ARG A 233 20.01 20.47 -15.60
N MET A 234 20.05 20.79 -14.30
CA MET A 234 19.82 19.81 -13.23
C MET A 234 18.40 19.25 -13.31
N ILE A 235 17.39 20.11 -13.43
CA ILE A 235 15.98 19.71 -13.55
C ILE A 235 15.78 18.84 -14.80
N PHE A 236 16.37 19.22 -15.94
CA PHE A 236 16.30 18.43 -17.16
C PHE A 236 16.96 17.05 -17.02
N SER A 237 18.11 16.96 -16.35
CA SER A 237 18.76 15.65 -16.08
C SER A 237 17.86 14.75 -15.24
N ARG A 238 17.30 15.29 -14.14
CA ARG A 238 16.38 14.55 -13.27
C ARG A 238 15.13 14.09 -14.01
N TRP A 239 14.54 14.96 -14.82
CA TRP A 239 13.40 14.62 -15.66
C TRP A 239 13.75 13.50 -16.66
N ARG A 240 14.91 13.58 -17.31
CA ARG A 240 15.36 12.57 -18.27
C ARG A 240 15.57 11.21 -17.60
N GLU A 241 16.20 11.18 -16.44
CA GLU A 241 16.38 9.96 -15.64
C GLU A 241 15.04 9.36 -15.21
N ALA A 242 14.12 10.20 -14.70
CA ALA A 242 12.79 9.77 -14.30
C ALA A 242 11.98 9.24 -15.51
N ALA A 243 12.07 9.90 -16.66
CA ALA A 243 11.40 9.46 -17.89
C ALA A 243 11.94 8.11 -18.38
N GLN A 244 13.26 7.91 -18.33
CA GLN A 244 13.88 6.63 -18.68
C GLN A 244 13.46 5.52 -17.71
N ALA A 245 13.44 5.79 -16.41
CA ALA A 245 12.99 4.85 -15.40
C ALA A 245 11.50 4.49 -15.58
N ALA A 246 10.65 5.48 -15.89
CA ALA A 246 9.24 5.25 -16.16
C ALA A 246 9.02 4.37 -17.41
N GLU A 247 9.76 4.62 -18.49
CA GLU A 247 9.68 3.80 -19.71
C GLU A 247 10.15 2.35 -19.46
N ALA A 248 11.21 2.17 -18.68
CA ALA A 248 11.69 0.84 -18.28
C ALA A 248 10.65 0.10 -17.43
N ALA A 249 10.08 0.76 -16.42
CA ALA A 249 9.03 0.19 -15.56
C ALA A 249 7.77 -0.16 -16.36
N LYS A 250 7.41 0.66 -17.35
CA LYS A 250 6.28 0.37 -18.24
C LYS A 250 6.51 -0.90 -19.06
N LYS A 251 7.71 -1.06 -19.64
CA LYS A 251 8.07 -2.29 -20.38
C LYS A 251 8.02 -3.52 -19.48
N GLU A 252 8.58 -3.42 -18.26
CA GLU A 252 8.53 -4.52 -17.29
C GLU A 252 7.08 -4.88 -16.90
N ALA A 253 6.23 -3.87 -16.72
CA ALA A 253 4.81 -4.09 -16.44
C ALA A 253 4.10 -4.79 -17.62
N ASP A 254 4.33 -4.34 -18.86
CA ASP A 254 3.75 -4.95 -20.06
C ASP A 254 4.20 -6.43 -20.21
N GLU A 255 5.48 -6.73 -19.93
CA GLU A 255 6.00 -8.10 -19.91
C GLU A 255 5.40 -8.95 -18.78
N ALA A 256 5.17 -8.36 -17.60
CA ALA A 256 4.52 -9.05 -16.49
C ALA A 256 3.06 -9.37 -16.82
N VAL A 257 2.31 -8.44 -17.42
CA VAL A 257 0.94 -8.66 -17.90
C VAL A 257 0.92 -9.79 -18.92
N ALA A 258 1.81 -9.76 -19.93
CA ALA A 258 1.91 -10.82 -20.93
C ALA A 258 2.28 -12.20 -20.34
N ARG A 259 3.02 -12.24 -19.21
CA ARG A 259 3.28 -13.50 -18.49
C ARG A 259 2.03 -13.99 -17.75
N VAL A 260 1.29 -13.10 -17.10
CA VAL A 260 0.04 -13.43 -16.41
C VAL A 260 -0.99 -13.96 -17.39
N ASP A 261 -1.16 -13.31 -18.55
CA ASP A 261 -2.11 -13.76 -19.58
C ASP A 261 -1.77 -15.15 -20.10
N ARG A 262 -0.49 -15.41 -20.40
CA ARG A 262 -0.02 -16.75 -20.81
C ARG A 262 -0.26 -17.80 -19.74
N ALA A 263 -0.03 -17.47 -18.47
CA ALA A 263 -0.28 -18.38 -17.36
C ALA A 263 -1.79 -18.66 -17.19
N ALA A 264 -2.63 -17.63 -17.34
CA ALA A 264 -4.09 -17.77 -17.28
C ALA A 264 -4.62 -18.64 -18.44
N ASP A 265 -4.11 -18.46 -19.66
CA ASP A 265 -4.43 -19.32 -20.80
C ASP A 265 -4.00 -20.77 -20.57
N ALA A 266 -2.78 -20.98 -20.08
CA ALA A 266 -2.30 -22.32 -19.74
C ALA A 266 -3.18 -22.98 -18.66
N GLN A 267 -3.60 -22.22 -17.63
CA GLN A 267 -4.51 -22.71 -16.60
C GLN A 267 -5.89 -23.07 -17.16
N ARG A 268 -6.47 -22.22 -18.02
CA ARG A 268 -7.75 -22.49 -18.69
C ARG A 268 -7.68 -23.77 -19.52
N ASN A 269 -6.61 -23.92 -20.32
CA ASN A 269 -6.38 -25.11 -21.14
C ASN A 269 -6.20 -26.37 -20.29
N ALA A 270 -5.44 -26.28 -19.19
CA ALA A 270 -5.25 -27.40 -18.27
C ALA A 270 -6.57 -27.82 -17.59
N ALA A 271 -7.41 -26.87 -17.17
CA ALA A 271 -8.72 -27.15 -16.58
C ALA A 271 -9.70 -27.78 -17.59
N ALA A 272 -9.69 -27.29 -18.84
CA ALA A 272 -10.48 -27.88 -19.92
C ALA A 272 -10.03 -29.32 -20.20
N TYR A 273 -8.71 -29.56 -20.30
CA TYR A 273 -8.14 -30.89 -20.46
C TYR A 273 -8.49 -31.82 -19.30
N GLN A 274 -8.39 -31.35 -18.05
CA GLN A 274 -8.76 -32.13 -16.86
C GLN A 274 -10.23 -32.55 -16.90
N THR A 275 -11.13 -31.63 -17.29
CA THR A 275 -12.56 -31.91 -17.43
C THR A 275 -12.81 -32.96 -18.51
N GLN A 276 -12.17 -32.81 -19.67
CA GLN A 276 -12.27 -33.78 -20.76
C GLN A 276 -11.73 -35.16 -20.35
N ALA A 277 -10.58 -35.21 -19.69
CA ALA A 277 -9.97 -36.45 -19.21
C ALA A 277 -10.85 -37.14 -18.16
N ALA A 278 -11.47 -36.37 -17.24
CA ALA A 278 -12.40 -36.89 -16.25
C ALA A 278 -13.64 -37.48 -16.90
N GLN A 279 -14.20 -36.82 -17.93
CA GLN A 279 -15.33 -37.33 -18.70
C GLN A 279 -14.98 -38.63 -19.42
N ILE A 280 -13.86 -38.67 -20.14
CA ILE A 280 -13.38 -39.87 -20.82
C ILE A 280 -13.19 -41.02 -19.81
N LEU A 281 -12.57 -40.75 -18.66
CA LEU A 281 -12.38 -41.75 -17.62
C LEU A 281 -13.71 -42.27 -17.06
N ALA A 282 -14.69 -41.38 -16.83
CA ALA A 282 -16.02 -41.77 -16.37
C ALA A 282 -16.72 -42.68 -17.39
N ASP A 283 -16.64 -42.35 -18.68
CA ASP A 283 -17.23 -43.16 -19.75
C ASP A 283 -16.53 -44.52 -19.89
N ARG A 284 -15.21 -44.56 -19.78
CA ARG A 284 -14.43 -45.81 -19.76
C ARG A 284 -14.77 -46.67 -18.54
N ARG A 285 -14.97 -46.08 -17.36
CA ARG A 285 -15.41 -46.79 -16.15
C ARG A 285 -16.81 -47.38 -16.32
N LYS A 286 -17.75 -46.61 -16.88
CA LYS A 286 -19.11 -47.11 -17.18
C LYS A 286 -19.06 -48.28 -18.16
N ALA A 287 -18.29 -48.16 -19.25
CA ALA A 287 -18.12 -49.24 -20.22
C ALA A 287 -17.49 -50.49 -19.59
N ALA A 288 -16.46 -50.33 -18.76
CA ALA A 288 -15.82 -51.43 -18.05
C ALA A 288 -16.77 -52.12 -17.05
N GLN A 289 -17.60 -51.34 -16.33
CA GLN A 289 -18.61 -51.87 -15.42
C GLN A 289 -19.68 -52.66 -16.17
N ALA A 290 -20.22 -52.12 -17.27
CA ALA A 290 -21.19 -52.81 -18.11
C ALA A 290 -20.62 -54.11 -18.69
N ALA A 291 -19.36 -54.09 -19.15
CA ALA A 291 -18.67 -55.29 -19.63
C ALA A 291 -18.50 -56.33 -18.52
N ARG A 292 -18.19 -55.91 -17.28
CA ARG A 292 -18.08 -56.80 -16.12
C ARG A 292 -19.43 -57.42 -15.76
N GLU A 293 -20.49 -56.63 -15.72
CA GLU A 293 -21.86 -57.12 -15.46
C GLU A 293 -22.30 -58.12 -16.52
N ALA A 294 -22.05 -57.82 -17.80
CA ALA A 294 -22.32 -58.74 -18.91
C ALA A 294 -21.52 -60.05 -18.77
N ALA A 295 -20.24 -59.96 -18.43
CA ALA A 295 -19.40 -61.13 -18.20
C ALA A 295 -19.89 -61.98 -17.01
N THR A 296 -20.31 -61.35 -15.90
CA THR A 296 -20.90 -62.04 -14.75
C THR A 296 -22.23 -62.72 -15.12
N ALA A 297 -23.12 -62.03 -15.84
CA ALA A 297 -24.38 -62.60 -16.31
C ALA A 297 -24.16 -63.80 -17.26
N LEU A 298 -23.22 -63.68 -18.20
CA LEU A 298 -22.81 -64.79 -19.07
C LEU A 298 -22.19 -65.94 -18.26
N GLY A 299 -21.38 -65.64 -17.24
CA GLY A 299 -20.81 -66.62 -16.32
C GLY A 299 -21.88 -67.40 -15.56
N HIS A 300 -22.90 -66.72 -15.03
CA HIS A 300 -24.06 -67.36 -14.40
C HIS A 300 -24.84 -68.23 -15.38
N ARG A 301 -25.15 -67.70 -16.58
CA ARG A 301 -25.86 -68.45 -17.61
C ARG A 301 -25.09 -69.69 -18.04
N LEU A 302 -23.78 -69.58 -18.20
CA LEU A 302 -22.90 -70.72 -18.51
C LEU A 302 -22.90 -71.75 -17.38
N ALA A 303 -22.88 -71.33 -16.11
CA ALA A 303 -22.96 -72.23 -14.97
C ALA A 303 -24.30 -72.99 -14.95
N THR A 304 -25.43 -72.29 -15.18
CA THR A 304 -26.75 -72.92 -15.28
C THR A 304 -26.80 -73.93 -16.42
N LEU A 305 -26.37 -73.54 -17.63
CA LEU A 305 -26.33 -74.44 -18.79
C LEU A 305 -25.41 -75.66 -18.56
N ARG A 306 -24.29 -75.48 -17.86
CA ARG A 306 -23.40 -76.59 -17.47
C ARG A 306 -24.10 -77.53 -16.48
N ALA A 307 -24.79 -76.99 -15.48
CA ALA A 307 -25.55 -77.79 -14.52
C ALA A 307 -26.70 -78.57 -15.19
N GLU A 308 -27.44 -77.93 -16.10
CA GLU A 308 -28.47 -78.57 -16.92
C GLU A 308 -27.87 -79.69 -17.79
N ARG A 309 -26.78 -79.41 -18.50
CA ARG A 309 -26.04 -80.42 -19.27
C ARG A 309 -25.63 -81.60 -18.39
N ASP A 310 -25.09 -81.34 -17.20
CA ASP A 310 -24.63 -82.39 -16.27
C ASP A 310 -25.79 -83.20 -15.70
N MET A 311 -26.95 -82.58 -15.48
CA MET A 311 -28.19 -83.27 -15.10
C MET A 311 -28.68 -84.17 -16.25
N VAL A 312 -28.73 -83.66 -17.48
CA VAL A 312 -29.10 -84.43 -18.67
C VAL A 312 -28.12 -85.59 -18.88
N ALA A 313 -26.81 -85.36 -18.75
CA ALA A 313 -25.80 -86.40 -18.86
C ALA A 313 -25.92 -87.47 -17.75
N ARG A 314 -26.29 -87.08 -16.52
CA ARG A 314 -26.63 -88.03 -15.45
C ARG A 314 -27.89 -88.83 -15.81
N ARG A 315 -28.93 -88.18 -16.31
CA ARG A 315 -30.18 -88.85 -16.71
C ARG A 315 -29.97 -89.84 -17.86
N ILE A 316 -29.14 -89.49 -18.84
CA ILE A 316 -28.76 -90.38 -19.94
C ILE A 316 -28.04 -91.63 -19.40
N ARG A 317 -27.10 -91.46 -18.46
CA ARG A 317 -26.42 -92.59 -17.81
C ARG A 317 -27.39 -93.49 -17.04
N GLU A 318 -28.26 -92.90 -16.22
CA GLU A 318 -29.29 -93.65 -15.48
C GLU A 318 -30.22 -94.45 -16.42
N LEU A 319 -30.65 -93.85 -17.53
CA LEU A 319 -31.46 -94.53 -18.54
C LEU A 319 -30.67 -95.63 -19.26
N ALA A 320 -29.38 -95.45 -19.52
CA ALA A 320 -28.52 -96.46 -20.11
C ALA A 320 -28.32 -97.66 -19.17
N ASP A 321 -28.10 -97.41 -17.87
CA ASP A 321 -28.00 -98.45 -16.85
C ASP A 321 -29.32 -99.21 -16.72
N ARG A 322 -30.45 -98.49 -16.70
CA ARG A 322 -31.79 -99.09 -16.66
C ARG A 322 -32.09 -99.92 -17.90
N ARG A 323 -31.67 -99.48 -19.08
CA ARG A 323 -31.75 -100.27 -20.32
C ARG A 323 -30.92 -101.56 -20.22
N THR A 324 -29.73 -101.48 -19.63
CA THR A 324 -28.84 -102.63 -19.44
C THR A 324 -29.43 -103.63 -18.44
N SER A 325 -29.98 -103.16 -17.32
CA SER A 325 -30.70 -104.00 -16.36
C SER A 325 -31.91 -104.68 -17.00
N LEU A 326 -32.75 -103.93 -17.74
CA LEU A 326 -33.90 -104.51 -18.43
C LEU A 326 -33.50 -105.54 -19.50
N ALA A 327 -32.37 -105.35 -20.18
CA ALA A 327 -31.84 -106.33 -21.11
C ALA A 327 -31.38 -107.61 -20.39
N ALA A 328 -30.69 -107.47 -19.25
CA ALA A 328 -30.28 -108.59 -18.42
C ALA A 328 -31.50 -109.35 -17.84
N ASP A 329 -32.53 -108.63 -17.39
CA ASP A 329 -33.76 -109.23 -16.89
C ASP A 329 -34.50 -109.96 -18.00
N ARG A 330 -34.53 -109.44 -19.24
CA ARG A 330 -35.06 -110.17 -20.40
C ARG A 330 -34.33 -111.48 -20.67
N VAL A 331 -33.00 -111.50 -20.58
CA VAL A 331 -32.21 -112.73 -20.76
C VAL A 331 -32.52 -113.72 -19.63
N ARG A 332 -32.68 -113.23 -18.40
CA ARG A 332 -33.01 -114.05 -17.23
C ARG A 332 -34.41 -114.66 -17.35
N GLU A 333 -35.41 -113.88 -17.74
CA GLU A 333 -36.78 -114.35 -17.99
C GLU A 333 -36.83 -115.36 -19.14
N ALA A 334 -36.05 -115.15 -20.20
CA ALA A 334 -35.92 -116.14 -21.29
C ALA A 334 -35.30 -117.46 -20.81
N ALA A 335 -34.28 -117.41 -19.95
CA ALA A 335 -33.69 -118.60 -19.34
C ALA A 335 -34.68 -119.33 -18.42
N LEU A 336 -35.43 -118.60 -17.59
CA LEU A 336 -36.49 -119.17 -16.75
C LEU A 336 -37.61 -119.82 -17.57
N ALA A 337 -37.98 -119.20 -18.70
CA ALA A 337 -38.96 -119.77 -19.61
C ALA A 337 -38.48 -121.08 -20.24
N GLU A 338 -37.21 -121.18 -20.64
CA GLU A 338 -36.62 -122.43 -21.15
C GLU A 338 -36.48 -123.50 -20.04
N ASP A 339 -36.09 -123.13 -18.82
CA ASP A 339 -36.06 -124.05 -17.67
C ASP A 339 -37.46 -124.59 -17.34
N ALA A 340 -38.49 -123.73 -17.37
CA ALA A 340 -39.89 -124.15 -17.17
C ALA A 340 -40.35 -125.12 -18.27
N LYS A 341 -39.92 -124.88 -19.52
CA LYS A 341 -40.18 -125.77 -20.67
C LYS A 341 -39.53 -127.14 -20.49
N ALA A 342 -38.28 -127.16 -20.01
CA ALA A 342 -37.55 -128.39 -19.70
C ALA A 342 -38.18 -129.15 -18.52
N ALA A 343 -38.68 -128.44 -17.51
CA ALA A 343 -39.40 -129.03 -16.37
C ALA A 343 -40.73 -129.65 -16.80
N LEU A 344 -41.50 -128.98 -17.67
CA LEU A 344 -42.74 -129.52 -18.24
C LEU A 344 -42.49 -130.79 -19.08
N ALA A 345 -41.41 -130.81 -19.87
CA ALA A 345 -41.01 -132.00 -20.63
C ALA A 345 -40.60 -133.17 -19.73
N ARG A 346 -39.96 -132.89 -18.58
CA ARG A 346 -39.59 -133.91 -17.59
C ARG A 346 -40.83 -134.49 -16.90
N LEU A 347 -41.77 -133.64 -16.48
CA LEU A 347 -43.05 -134.07 -15.89
C LEU A 347 -43.91 -134.86 -16.87
N ALA A 348 -43.89 -134.52 -18.17
CA ALA A 348 -44.58 -135.30 -19.20
C ALA A 348 -44.01 -136.73 -19.33
N ARG A 349 -42.67 -136.88 -19.29
CA ARG A 349 -42.01 -138.20 -19.28
C ARG A 349 -42.33 -139.00 -18.02
N GLU A 350 -42.29 -138.37 -16.85
CA GLU A 350 -42.69 -139.03 -15.60
C GLU A 350 -44.16 -139.47 -15.63
N GLY A 351 -45.03 -138.68 -16.27
CA GLY A 351 -46.43 -139.05 -16.51
C GLY A 351 -46.58 -140.29 -17.42
N GLU A 352 -45.82 -140.37 -18.50
CA GLU A 352 -45.79 -141.55 -19.39
C GLU A 352 -45.25 -142.80 -18.67
N GLU A 353 -44.21 -142.67 -17.85
CA GLU A 353 -43.66 -143.79 -17.07
C GLU A 353 -44.62 -144.30 -15.99
N ILE A 354 -45.35 -143.41 -15.33
CA ILE A 354 -46.38 -143.78 -14.35
C ILE A 354 -47.57 -144.46 -15.05
N ALA A 355 -48.00 -143.96 -16.21
CA ALA A 355 -49.06 -144.59 -17.01
C ALA A 355 -48.66 -146.01 -17.46
N ALA A 356 -47.40 -146.22 -17.88
CA ALA A 356 -46.88 -147.53 -18.23
C ALA A 356 -46.83 -148.50 -17.03
N ARG A 357 -46.46 -148.01 -15.82
CA ARG A 357 -46.51 -148.80 -14.58
C ARG A 357 -47.93 -149.17 -14.17
N LEU A 358 -48.91 -148.28 -14.37
CA LEU A 358 -50.32 -148.55 -14.09
C LEU A 358 -50.88 -149.63 -15.02
N ALA A 359 -50.59 -149.56 -16.32
CA ALA A 359 -51.01 -150.55 -17.30
C ALA A 359 -50.40 -151.95 -17.03
N ALA A 360 -49.14 -152.01 -16.56
CA ALA A 360 -48.50 -153.26 -16.16
C ALA A 360 -49.14 -153.85 -14.88
N ALA A 361 -49.58 -153.02 -13.93
CA ALA A 361 -50.27 -153.46 -12.72
C ALA A 361 -51.71 -153.93 -12.99
N GLU A 362 -52.43 -153.31 -13.94
CA GLU A 362 -53.78 -153.73 -14.36
C GLU A 362 -53.76 -155.05 -15.16
N ALA A 363 -52.73 -155.27 -15.99
CA ALA A 363 -52.54 -156.55 -16.68
C ALA A 363 -52.23 -157.71 -15.73
N ALA A 364 -51.54 -157.46 -14.61
CA ALA A 364 -51.25 -158.48 -13.60
C ALA A 364 -52.49 -158.83 -12.75
N ARG A 365 -53.43 -157.89 -12.57
CA ARG A 365 -54.66 -158.06 -11.76
C ARG A 365 -55.64 -159.07 -12.38
N GLY A 366 -55.79 -159.07 -13.71
CA GLY A 366 -56.63 -160.05 -14.42
C GLY A 366 -56.15 -161.51 -14.31
N THR A 367 -54.83 -161.74 -14.18
CA THR A 367 -54.24 -163.07 -13.95
C THR A 367 -54.33 -163.54 -12.49
N ILE A 368 -54.49 -162.62 -11.54
CA ILE A 368 -54.60 -162.93 -10.11
C ILE A 368 -56.07 -163.23 -9.76
N ASP A 369 -57.03 -162.49 -10.30
CA ASP A 369 -58.46 -162.71 -10.03
C ASP A 369 -59.00 -164.06 -10.57
N ILE A 370 -58.49 -164.55 -11.72
CA ILE A 370 -58.88 -165.85 -12.27
C ILE A 370 -58.32 -167.02 -11.43
N ARG A 371 -57.09 -166.88 -10.93
CA ARG A 371 -56.40 -167.94 -10.15
C ARG A 371 -56.89 -168.02 -8.71
N THR A 372 -57.38 -166.92 -8.14
CA THR A 372 -57.95 -166.90 -6.79
C THR A 372 -59.36 -167.52 -6.76
N VAL A 373 -60.20 -167.30 -7.76
CA VAL A 373 -61.54 -167.94 -7.87
C VAL A 373 -61.42 -169.46 -8.10
N GLU A 374 -60.49 -169.92 -8.95
CA GLU A 374 -60.25 -171.36 -9.16
C GLU A 374 -59.76 -172.10 -7.90
N LEU A 375 -58.95 -171.44 -7.06
CA LEU A 375 -58.41 -172.01 -5.83
C LEU A 375 -59.38 -171.93 -4.65
N GLU A 376 -60.26 -170.92 -4.60
CA GLU A 376 -61.32 -170.79 -3.59
C GLU A 376 -62.46 -171.81 -3.81
N ASP A 377 -62.86 -172.07 -5.07
CA ASP A 377 -63.86 -173.12 -5.39
C ASP A 377 -63.31 -174.53 -5.11
N ALA A 378 -62.02 -174.79 -5.39
CA ALA A 378 -61.37 -176.04 -5.07
C ALA A 378 -61.20 -176.26 -3.55
N ALA A 379 -60.99 -175.20 -2.77
CA ALA A 379 -60.88 -175.26 -1.31
C ALA A 379 -62.24 -175.49 -0.62
N LEU A 380 -63.32 -174.84 -1.09
CA LEU A 380 -64.69 -175.05 -0.59
C LEU A 380 -65.22 -176.46 -0.88
N ALA A 381 -64.91 -177.03 -2.06
CA ALA A 381 -65.25 -178.41 -2.39
C ALA A 381 -64.47 -179.43 -1.53
N ALA A 382 -63.19 -179.17 -1.26
CA ALA A 382 -62.36 -180.01 -0.41
C ALA A 382 -62.76 -179.95 1.08
N GLU A 383 -63.16 -178.78 1.61
CA GLU A 383 -63.68 -178.64 2.98
C GLU A 383 -65.03 -179.34 3.19
N ALA A 384 -65.90 -179.34 2.18
CA ALA A 384 -67.18 -180.07 2.24
C ALA A 384 -66.98 -181.61 2.27
N GLU A 385 -66.03 -182.14 1.48
CA GLU A 385 -65.69 -183.57 1.52
C GLU A 385 -64.93 -183.96 2.80
N LEU A 386 -64.09 -183.06 3.35
CA LEU A 386 -63.47 -183.25 4.67
C LEU A 386 -64.52 -183.28 5.80
N GLY A 387 -65.61 -182.49 5.69
CA GLY A 387 -66.75 -182.51 6.62
C GLY A 387 -67.56 -183.80 6.59
N LYS A 388 -67.76 -184.39 5.40
CA LYS A 388 -68.39 -185.71 5.24
C LYS A 388 -67.50 -186.85 5.74
N ALA A 389 -66.20 -186.83 5.44
CA ALA A 389 -65.28 -187.84 5.93
C ALA A 389 -65.12 -187.80 7.47
N ARG A 390 -65.20 -186.61 8.08
CA ARG A 390 -65.14 -186.44 9.54
C ARG A 390 -66.39 -186.89 10.29
N THR A 391 -67.56 -186.94 9.66
CA THR A 391 -68.75 -187.56 10.26
C THR A 391 -68.65 -189.09 10.24
N VAL A 392 -68.00 -189.68 9.22
CA VAL A 392 -67.66 -191.11 9.18
C VAL A 392 -66.53 -191.47 10.16
N GLN A 393 -65.54 -190.58 10.35
CA GLN A 393 -64.54 -190.66 11.43
C GLN A 393 -65.17 -190.78 12.83
N ALA A 394 -66.37 -190.26 13.06
CA ALA A 394 -67.01 -190.29 14.39
C ALA A 394 -67.80 -191.59 14.69
N ALA A 395 -68.35 -192.26 13.67
CA ALA A 395 -69.15 -193.48 13.85
C ALA A 395 -68.28 -194.74 14.03
N GLU A 396 -67.25 -194.91 13.22
CA GLU A 396 -66.35 -196.09 13.31
C GLU A 396 -65.43 -196.03 14.53
N GLN A 397 -65.02 -194.83 14.96
CA GLN A 397 -64.29 -194.64 16.22
C GLN A 397 -65.16 -194.95 17.45
N ALA A 398 -66.48 -194.94 17.34
CA ALA A 398 -67.38 -195.34 18.42
C ALA A 398 -67.52 -196.88 18.52
N GLU A 399 -67.56 -197.61 17.41
CA GLU A 399 -67.64 -199.09 17.41
C GLU A 399 -66.30 -199.77 17.76
N ALA A 400 -65.16 -199.28 17.25
CA ALA A 400 -63.86 -199.90 17.53
C ALA A 400 -63.39 -199.68 18.98
N ARG A 401 -63.72 -198.52 19.59
CA ARG A 401 -63.44 -198.25 21.02
C ARG A 401 -64.22 -199.19 21.95
N VAL A 402 -65.41 -199.63 21.55
CA VAL A 402 -66.20 -200.63 22.31
C VAL A 402 -65.60 -202.03 22.18
N ALA A 403 -65.05 -202.40 21.02
CA ALA A 403 -64.40 -203.69 20.81
C ALA A 403 -63.01 -203.82 21.47
N GLN A 404 -62.17 -202.79 21.44
CA GLN A 404 -60.82 -202.87 22.01
C GLN A 404 -60.81 -202.73 23.54
N ALA A 405 -61.74 -201.94 24.11
CA ALA A 405 -61.95 -201.90 25.56
C ALA A 405 -62.29 -203.29 26.14
N ALA A 406 -62.86 -204.20 25.34
CA ALA A 406 -63.09 -205.60 25.74
C ALA A 406 -61.81 -206.47 25.69
N LEU A 407 -60.84 -206.16 24.82
CA LEU A 407 -59.58 -206.91 24.71
C LEU A 407 -58.54 -206.45 25.75
N ASP A 408 -58.48 -205.14 26.01
CA ASP A 408 -57.68 -204.54 27.08
C ASP A 408 -58.11 -205.08 28.47
N ALA A 409 -59.40 -205.40 28.65
CA ALA A 409 -59.92 -206.04 29.85
C ALA A 409 -59.47 -207.51 30.06
N ALA A 410 -59.17 -208.25 28.97
CA ALA A 410 -58.70 -209.64 29.05
C ALA A 410 -57.17 -209.74 29.23
N ARG A 411 -56.39 -208.88 28.57
CA ARG A 411 -54.91 -208.88 28.70
C ARG A 411 -54.42 -208.23 29.99
N GLY A 412 -55.14 -207.20 30.47
CA GLY A 412 -54.93 -206.64 31.80
C GLY A 412 -55.08 -207.65 32.94
N LYS A 413 -55.83 -208.75 32.77
CA LYS A 413 -55.91 -209.84 33.76
C LYS A 413 -54.73 -210.82 33.71
N ARG A 414 -54.00 -210.95 32.59
CA ARG A 414 -52.87 -211.89 32.45
C ARG A 414 -51.52 -211.28 32.87
N ALA A 415 -51.19 -210.06 32.44
CA ALA A 415 -49.87 -209.47 32.76
C ALA A 415 -49.78 -208.95 34.20
N ARG A 416 -50.91 -208.61 34.84
CA ARG A 416 -50.96 -208.34 36.28
C ARG A 416 -50.47 -209.53 37.11
N ALA A 417 -50.56 -210.76 36.61
CA ALA A 417 -49.98 -211.94 37.26
C ALA A 417 -48.46 -212.10 37.02
N GLU A 418 -47.88 -211.50 35.98
CA GLU A 418 -46.42 -211.54 35.70
C GLU A 418 -45.65 -210.42 36.42
N ILE A 419 -46.26 -209.23 36.54
CA ILE A 419 -45.79 -208.14 37.41
C ILE A 419 -45.68 -208.60 38.87
N GLU A 420 -46.51 -209.54 39.31
CA GLU A 420 -46.50 -210.05 40.68
C GLU A 420 -45.39 -211.08 40.94
N ALA A 421 -44.82 -211.70 39.89
CA ALA A 421 -43.73 -212.68 40.01
C ALA A 421 -42.31 -212.05 39.98
N GLN A 422 -42.07 -211.00 39.17
CA GLN A 422 -40.74 -210.36 39.10
C GLN A 422 -40.51 -209.26 40.13
N ARG A 423 -41.59 -208.63 40.63
CA ARG A 423 -41.56 -207.77 41.82
C ARG A 423 -40.99 -208.48 43.06
N LEU A 424 -41.04 -209.81 43.12
CA LEU A 424 -40.38 -210.63 44.15
C LEU A 424 -38.87 -210.86 43.88
N ALA A 425 -38.37 -210.68 42.66
CA ALA A 425 -36.96 -210.87 42.30
C ALA A 425 -36.11 -209.59 42.48
N GLU A 426 -36.68 -208.41 42.20
CA GLU A 426 -36.12 -207.10 42.61
C GLU A 426 -35.96 -206.99 44.14
N GLN A 427 -36.78 -207.70 44.92
CA GLN A 427 -36.74 -207.63 46.39
C GLN A 427 -35.58 -208.38 47.06
N MET A 428 -34.81 -209.23 46.36
CA MET A 428 -33.77 -210.05 47.02
C MET A 428 -32.32 -209.75 46.62
N LYS A 429 -32.03 -209.07 45.51
CA LYS A 429 -30.63 -208.71 45.14
C LYS A 429 -30.25 -207.27 45.46
N ALA A 430 -31.24 -206.45 45.82
CA ALA A 430 -31.10 -205.15 46.47
C ALA A 430 -30.57 -205.22 47.93
N LEU A 431 -30.02 -206.35 48.34
CA LEU A 431 -29.45 -206.53 49.68
C LEU A 431 -28.06 -207.17 49.56
N GLY A 432 -27.06 -206.30 49.40
CA GLY A 432 -25.68 -206.69 49.65
C GLY A 432 -24.70 -205.55 49.40
N ASP A 433 -23.76 -205.28 50.30
CA ASP A 433 -23.89 -205.18 51.75
C ASP A 433 -22.93 -204.05 52.12
N GLU A 434 -23.43 -203.15 52.95
CA GLU A 434 -22.95 -201.81 53.21
C GLU A 434 -21.63 -201.81 54.02
N ARG A 435 -20.73 -202.81 53.92
CA ARG A 435 -19.88 -203.29 55.03
C ARG A 435 -18.56 -202.59 55.44
N PRO A 436 -18.25 -201.35 55.02
CA PRO A 436 -17.67 -200.36 55.94
C PRO A 436 -18.78 -199.69 56.78
N LEU A 437 -19.97 -200.33 56.81
CA LEU A 437 -21.11 -200.27 57.72
C LEU A 437 -20.48 -200.22 59.05
N VAL A 438 -20.56 -199.09 59.73
CA VAL A 438 -20.31 -199.18 61.16
C VAL A 438 -18.89 -199.73 61.46
N GLU A 439 -18.01 -199.81 60.44
CA GLU A 439 -16.58 -199.72 60.58
C GLU A 439 -16.16 -198.32 60.07
N THR A 440 -16.50 -197.25 60.78
CA THR A 440 -16.67 -197.31 62.21
C THR A 440 -16.97 -195.87 62.64
N LEU A 441 -17.92 -195.62 63.52
CA LEU A 441 -18.03 -196.42 64.73
C LEU A 441 -16.63 -196.84 65.26
N ARG A 442 -15.57 -196.05 64.95
CA ARG A 442 -14.19 -195.94 65.49
C ARG A 442 -13.07 -196.86 64.98
N ALA A 443 -12.13 -196.29 64.20
CA ALA A 443 -10.93 -196.96 63.72
C ALA A 443 -11.14 -198.09 62.70
N ALA A 444 -10.34 -198.06 61.64
CA ALA A 444 -9.75 -199.19 60.91
C ALA A 444 -9.13 -198.62 59.62
#